data_AF-A0AAV6PJ67-F1
#
_entry.id   AF-A0AAV6PJ67-F1
#
_cell.length_a   1.000
_cell.length_b   1.000
_cell.length_c   1.000
_cell.angle_alpha   90.00
_cell.angle_beta   90.00
_cell.angle_gamma   90.00
#
_symmetry.space_group_name_H-M   'P 1'
#
loop_
_entity.id
_entity.type
_entity.pdbx_description
1 polymer ?
#
loop_
_entity_poly.entity_id
_entity_poly.type
_entity_poly.pdbx_seq_one_letter_code
_entity_poly.pdbx_strand_id
1 'polypeptide(L)' 'MHISILSTDTTPKVERCTSCCKQFHCPLFLKVKPTQLSKLQSHLEAHRKGGILFK' A
#
# COMPACT_ATOMS: atom_id res chain seq x y z
N MET A 1 2.45 14.92 -10.91
CA MET A 1 1.88 13.57 -11.06
C MET A 1 2.81 12.61 -10.33
N HIS A 2 2.36 11.94 -9.27
CA HIS A 2 3.18 10.94 -8.55
C HIS A 2 2.89 9.57 -9.15
N ILE A 3 3.91 8.92 -9.70
CA ILE A 3 3.80 7.58 -10.27
C ILE A 3 4.58 6.65 -9.33
N SER A 4 3.88 5.65 -8.79
CA SER A 4 4.50 4.64 -7.94
C SER A 4 4.66 3.36 -8.76
N ILE A 5 5.87 2.81 -8.77
CA ILE A 5 6.19 1.55 -9.45
C ILE A 5 6.34 0.48 -8.38
N LEU A 6 5.63 -0.63 -8.54
CA LEU A 6 5.68 -1.77 -7.63
C LEU A 6 5.98 -3.04 -8.45
N SER A 7 6.98 -3.80 -8.02
CA SER A 7 7.28 -5.10 -8.62
C SER A 7 6.14 -6.08 -8.36
N THR A 8 5.68 -6.77 -9.40
CA THR A 8 4.57 -7.73 -9.31
C THR A 8 4.89 -8.94 -8.44
N ASP A 9 6.18 -9.26 -8.28
CA ASP A 9 6.67 -10.37 -7.47
C ASP A 9 6.77 -10.01 -5.96
N THR A 10 6.75 -8.72 -5.63
CA THR A 10 7.03 -8.26 -4.27
C THR A 10 5.75 -7.84 -3.57
N THR A 11 5.38 -8.56 -2.50
CA THR A 11 4.39 -8.03 -1.56
C THR A 11 5.09 -6.96 -0.72
N PRO A 12 4.66 -5.69 -0.76
CA PRO A 12 5.30 -4.66 0.05
C PRO A 12 5.17 -5.04 1.52
N LYS A 13 6.31 -5.13 2.23
CA LYS A 13 6.30 -5.26 3.69
C LYS A 13 5.74 -3.97 4.25
N VAL A 14 4.53 -4.05 4.79
CA VAL A 14 3.85 -2.89 5.37
C VAL A 14 3.82 -3.04 6.87
N GLU A 15 4.58 -2.18 7.54
CA GLU A 15 4.67 -2.14 8.98
C GLU A 15 3.77 -1.05 9.56
N ARG A 16 3.37 -1.24 10.81
CA ARG A 16 2.55 -0.27 11.53
C ARG A 16 3.42 0.94 11.88
N CYS A 17 2.94 2.16 11.61
CA CYS A 17 3.68 3.38 11.97
C CYS A 17 3.83 3.48 13.48
N THR A 18 5.04 3.33 14.00
CA THR A 18 5.32 3.48 15.44
C THR A 18 5.54 4.93 15.86
N SER A 19 5.88 5.81 14.91
CA SER A 19 6.26 7.19 15.19
C SER A 19 5.11 8.22 15.16
N CYS A 20 4.05 7.98 14.38
CA CYS A 20 3.10 9.02 14.00
C CYS A 20 1.67 8.77 14.50
N CYS A 21 1.06 7.63 14.16
CA CYS A 21 -0.35 7.40 14.46
C CYS A 21 -0.71 5.95 14.83
N LYS A 22 0.29 5.05 14.95
CA LYS A 22 0.03 3.63 15.28
C LYS A 22 -0.99 2.99 14.33
N GLN A 23 -0.96 3.38 13.04
CA GLN A 23 -1.80 2.80 11.97
C GLN A 23 -0.91 2.28 10.84
N PHE A 24 -1.48 1.49 9.95
CA PHE A 24 -0.78 1.09 8.73
C PHE A 24 -0.92 2.16 7.66
N HIS A 25 0.17 2.48 6.98
CA HIS A 25 0.16 3.43 5.87
C HIS A 25 0.21 2.67 4.55
N CYS A 26 -0.54 3.13 3.56
CA CYS A 26 -0.34 2.65 2.21
C CYS A 26 0.90 3.33 1.60
N PRO A 27 1.91 2.58 1.11
CA PRO A 27 3.10 3.14 0.46
C PRO A 27 2.77 3.85 -0.86
N LEU A 28 1.62 3.52 -1.47
CA LEU A 28 1.17 4.10 -2.74
C LEU A 28 0.25 5.31 -2.53
N PHE A 29 -0.39 5.44 -1.37
CA PHE A 29 -1.36 6.49 -1.09
C PHE A 29 -1.44 6.88 0.39
N LEU A 30 -0.85 8.01 0.76
CA LEU A 30 -0.65 8.43 2.16
C LEU A 30 -1.94 8.78 2.93
N LYS A 31 -3.07 9.00 2.25
CA LYS A 31 -4.33 9.38 2.92
C LYS A 31 -5.07 8.18 3.53
N VAL A 32 -4.79 6.96 3.07
CA VAL A 32 -5.43 5.74 3.56
C VAL A 32 -4.61 5.17 4.72
N LYS A 33 -5.21 5.14 5.92
CA LYS A 33 -4.57 4.71 7.16
C LYS A 33 -5.39 3.66 7.93
N PRO A 34 -5.51 2.43 7.41
CA PRO A 34 -6.25 1.38 8.08
C PRO A 34 -5.58 0.98 9.40
N THR A 35 -6.39 0.63 10.39
CA THR A 35 -5.93 0.08 11.67
C THR A 35 -5.65 -1.42 11.61
N GLN A 36 -6.21 -2.12 10.61
CA GLN A 36 -6.07 -3.56 10.42
C GLN A 36 -5.23 -3.87 9.16
N LEU A 37 -4.32 -4.83 9.28
CA LEU A 37 -3.45 -5.27 8.17
C LEU A 37 -4.26 -5.89 7.02
N SER A 38 -5.32 -6.65 7.32
CA SER A 38 -6.22 -7.24 6.32
C SER A 38 -6.86 -6.19 5.40
N LYS A 39 -7.30 -5.06 5.97
CA LYS A 39 -7.84 -3.92 5.21
C LYS A 39 -6.78 -3.27 4.32
N LEU A 40 -5.54 -3.16 4.82
CA LEU A 40 -4.42 -2.64 4.04
C LEU A 40 -4.06 -3.56 2.87
N GLN A 41 -4.02 -4.87 3.10
CA GLN A 41 -3.75 -5.85 2.05
C GLN A 41 -4.81 -5.81 0.95
N SER A 42 -6.10 -5.78 1.32
CA SER A 42 -7.19 -5.63 0.35
C SER A 42 -7.08 -4.32 -0.45
N HIS A 43 -6.70 -3.23 0.20
CA HIS A 43 -6.43 -1.95 -0.47
C HIS A 43 -5.26 -2.02 -1.46
N LEU A 44 -4.16 -2.70 -1.11
CA LEU A 44 -3.02 -2.92 -1.99
C LEU A 44 -3.37 -3.83 -3.18
N GLU A 45 -4.21 -4.84 -2.97
CA GLU A 45 -4.74 -5.67 -4.05
C GLU A 45 -5.57 -4.85 -5.04
N ALA A 46 -6.31 -3.83 -4.57
CA ALA A 46 -7.01 -2.92 -5.45
C ALA A 46 -6.04 -2.08 -6.31
N HIS A 47 -4.92 -1.62 -5.75
CA HIS A 47 -3.86 -0.97 -6.53
C HIS A 47 -3.25 -1.91 -7.56
N ARG A 48 -3.02 -3.18 -7.21
CA ARG A 48 -2.49 -4.18 -8.15
C ARG A 48 -3.46 -4.46 -9.30
N LYS A 49 -4.77 -4.56 -9.01
CA LYS A 49 -5.82 -4.79 -10.02
C LYS A 49 -6.06 -3.57 -10.92
N GLY A 50 -5.99 -2.36 -10.37
CA GLY A 50 -6.19 -1.11 -11.11
C GLY A 50 -4.91 -0.56 -11.74
N GLY A 51 -3.75 -1.13 -11.40
CA GLY A 51 -2.45 -0.73 -11.92
C GLY A 51 -2.25 -1.16 -13.36
N ILE A 52 -1.45 -0.39 -14.09
CA ILE A 52 -1.01 -0.75 -15.44
C ILE A 52 0.24 -1.61 -15.30
N LEU A 53 0.25 -2.78 -15.93
CA LEU A 53 1.46 -3.58 -16.04
C LEU A 53 2.45 -2.83 -16.95
N PHE A 54 3.54 -2.36 -16.37
CA PHE A 54 4.61 -1.69 -17.11
C PHE A 54 5.73 -2.70 -17.34
N LYS A 55 6.07 -2.95 -18.61
CA LYS A 55 7.05 -3.93 -19.07
C LYS A 55 8.11 -3.26 -19.92
#